data_AF-A0A937HY35-F1
#
_entry.id   AF-A0A937HY35-F1
#
_cell.length_a   1.000
_cell.length_b   1.000
_cell.length_c   1.000
_cell.angle_alpha   90.00
_cell.angle_beta   90.00
_cell.angle_gamma   90.00
#
_symmetry.space_group_name_H-M   'P 1'
#
loop_
_entity.id
_entity.type
_entity.pdbx_description
1 polymer ?
#
loop_
_entity_poly.entity_id
_entity_poly.type
_entity_poly.pdbx_seq_one_letter_code
_entity_poly.pdbx_strand_id
1 'polypeptide(L)' 'MASEPLQQFLAHVGRDPRLQVRVQEAVTADEVALLAQELGYAVSGSDLLRLDGQITGGVRITRVDHPGEYPGRYV' A
#
# COMPACT_ATOMS: atom_id res chain seq x y z
N MET A 1 -7.25 -5.72 -14.24
CA MET A 1 -6.47 -4.50 -14.61
C MET A 1 -6.55 -3.55 -13.44
N ALA A 2 -5.42 -2.98 -12.99
CA ALA A 2 -5.41 -1.98 -11.92
C ALA A 2 -6.14 -0.71 -12.37
N SER A 3 -6.91 -0.09 -11.49
CA SER A 3 -7.57 1.19 -11.77
C SER A 3 -6.52 2.27 -12.06
N GLU A 4 -6.86 3.22 -12.93
CA GLU A 4 -5.98 4.36 -13.25
C GLU A 4 -5.49 5.14 -12.02
N PRO A 5 -6.33 5.45 -10.99
CA PRO A 5 -5.86 6.09 -9.76
C PRO A 5 -4.85 5.24 -8.97
N LEU A 6 -4.99 3.91 -8.98
CA LEU A 6 -4.06 3.01 -8.30
C LEU A 6 -2.68 2.99 -8.97
N GLN A 7 -2.65 3.01 -10.31
CA GLN A 7 -1.38 3.10 -11.04
C GLN A 7 -0.66 4.43 -10.79
N GLN A 8 -1.41 5.54 -10.74
CA GLN A 8 -0.84 6.85 -10.44
C GLN A 8 -0.29 6.92 -9.01
N PHE A 9 -1.03 6.36 -8.04
CA PHE A 9 -0.56 6.27 -6.65
C PHE A 9 0.74 5.46 -6.56
N LEU A 10 0.81 4.28 -7.15
CA LEU A 10 2.02 3.44 -7.11
C LEU A 10 3.22 4.09 -7.81
N ALA A 11 2.99 4.81 -8.91
CA ALA A 11 4.03 5.59 -9.56
C ALA A 11 4.52 6.76 -8.68
N HIS A 12 3.63 7.37 -7.88
CA HIS A 12 3.99 8.39 -6.90
C HIS A 12 4.83 7.77 -5.78
N VAL A 13 4.40 6.64 -5.21
CA VAL A 13 5.13 5.89 -4.18
C VAL A 13 6.54 5.57 -4.68
N GLY A 14 6.70 5.03 -5.89
CA GLY A 14 8.01 4.72 -6.46
C GLY A 14 8.95 5.92 -6.62
N ARG A 15 8.42 7.15 -6.66
CA ARG A 15 9.19 8.40 -6.84
C ARG A 15 9.42 9.16 -5.53
N ASP A 16 8.56 8.99 -4.53
CA ASP A 16 8.66 9.69 -3.25
C ASP A 16 9.12 8.73 -2.13
N PRO A 17 10.38 8.83 -1.66
CA PRO A 17 10.89 7.98 -0.59
C PRO A 17 10.20 8.20 0.76
N ARG A 18 9.61 9.39 1.02
CA ARG A 18 8.84 9.63 2.26
C ARG A 18 7.52 8.87 2.21
N LEU A 19 6.86 8.89 1.05
CA LEU A 19 5.65 8.12 0.86
C LEU A 19 5.92 6.61 0.93
N GLN A 20 7.07 6.14 0.44
CA GLN A 20 7.48 4.74 0.61
C GLN A 20 7.59 4.36 2.08
N VAL A 21 8.18 5.22 2.93
CA VAL A 21 8.26 4.94 4.37
C VAL A 21 6.85 4.85 4.96
N ARG A 22 5.96 5.82 4.67
CA ARG A 22 4.56 5.78 5.16
C ARG A 22 3.80 4.55 4.70
N VAL A 23 3.99 4.12 3.45
CA VAL A 23 3.36 2.90 2.91
C VAL A 23 3.94 1.62 3.53
N GLN A 24 5.23 1.62 3.89
CA GLN A 24 5.86 0.51 4.62
C GLN A 24 5.46 0.45 6.10
N GLU A 25 5.14 1.60 6.70
CA GLU A 25 4.60 1.69 8.07
C GLU A 25 3.14 1.24 8.16
N ALA A 26 2.39 1.32 7.06
CA ALA A 26 1.02 0.82 6.99
C ALA A 26 1.02 -0.71 7.10
N VAL A 27 0.23 -1.22 8.05
CA VAL A 27 0.18 -2.66 8.35
C VAL A 27 -0.85 -3.38 7.48
N THR A 28 -1.86 -2.65 7.01
CA THR A 28 -2.98 -3.17 6.23
C THR A 28 -3.14 -2.48 4.88
N ALA A 29 -3.75 -3.19 3.93
CA ALA A 29 -4.11 -2.61 2.63
C ALA A 29 -5.10 -1.44 2.76
N ASP A 30 -5.92 -1.43 3.82
CA ASP A 30 -6.87 -0.33 4.08
C ASP A 30 -6.14 0.94 4.50
N GLU A 31 -5.13 0.84 5.37
CA GLU A 31 -4.27 1.98 5.74
C GLU A 31 -3.53 2.56 4.53
N VAL A 32 -3.02 1.71 3.63
CA VAL A 32 -2.42 2.17 2.37
C VAL A 32 -3.44 2.86 1.47
N ALA A 33 -4.68 2.36 1.43
CA ALA A 33 -5.76 3.00 0.69
C ALA A 33 -6.16 4.34 1.30
N LEU A 34 -6.14 4.49 2.63
CA LEU A 34 -6.34 5.77 3.31
C LEU A 34 -5.24 6.76 2.93
N LEU A 35 -3.97 6.36 2.95
CA LEU A 35 -2.86 7.21 2.51
C LEU A 35 -3.03 7.69 1.06
N ALA A 36 -3.50 6.80 0.17
CA ALA A 36 -3.79 7.15 -1.21
C ALA A 36 -4.95 8.16 -1.32
N GLN A 37 -6.02 7.95 -0.54
CA GLN A 37 -7.17 8.86 -0.48
C GLN A 37 -6.81 10.23 0.11
N GLU A 38 -5.94 10.30 1.12
CA GLU A 38 -5.42 11.56 1.66
C GLU A 38 -4.68 12.39 0.60
N LEU A 39 -4.06 11.72 -0.37
CA LEU A 39 -3.37 12.34 -1.51
C LEU A 39 -4.31 12.61 -2.71
N GLY A 40 -5.60 12.29 -2.60
CA GLY A 40 -6.61 12.50 -3.63
C GLY A 40 -6.76 11.36 -4.64
N TYR A 41 -6.17 10.19 -4.39
CA TYR A 41 -6.34 9.02 -5.25
C TYR A 41 -7.54 8.18 -4.80
N ALA A 42 -8.45 7.88 -5.74
CA ALA A 42 -9.59 7.00 -5.52
C ALA A 42 -9.16 5.51 -5.52
N VAL A 43 -8.42 5.10 -4.48
CA VAL A 43 -7.91 3.74 -4.29
C VAL A 43 -8.63 3.10 -3.10
N SER A 44 -9.03 1.84 -3.23
CA SER A 44 -9.59 1.05 -2.14
C SER A 44 -8.65 -0.07 -1.70
N GLY A 45 -8.74 -0.51 -0.45
CA GLY A 45 -7.99 -1.67 0.05
C GLY A 45 -8.26 -2.92 -0.77
N SER A 46 -9.49 -3.08 -1.27
CA SER A 46 -9.90 -4.17 -2.17
C SER A 46 -9.12 -4.17 -3.48
N ASP A 47 -8.83 -3.00 -4.05
CA ASP A 47 -8.05 -2.89 -5.29
C ASP A 47 -6.58 -3.28 -5.05
N LEU A 48 -6.03 -2.96 -3.88
CA LEU A 48 -4.68 -3.37 -3.48
C LEU A 48 -4.60 -4.89 -3.25
N LEU A 49 -5.60 -5.49 -2.60
CA LEU A 49 -5.68 -6.93 -2.38
C LEU A 49 -5.80 -7.71 -3.69
N ARG A 50 -6.44 -7.14 -4.72
CA ARG A 50 -6.48 -7.75 -6.07
C ARG A 50 -5.12 -7.77 -6.77
N LEU A 51 -4.18 -6.92 -6.36
CA LEU A 51 -2.82 -6.86 -6.88
C LEU A 51 -1.82 -7.66 -6.05
N ASP A 52 -2.29 -8.43 -5.06
CA ASP A 52 -1.42 -9.30 -4.27
C ASP A 52 -0.58 -10.23 -5.18
N GLY A 53 0.74 -10.19 -4.99
CA GLY A 53 1.71 -10.94 -5.79
C GLY A 53 2.07 -10.29 -7.13
N GLN A 54 1.52 -9.12 -7.48
CA GLN A 54 1.83 -8.41 -8.72
C GLN A 54 2.81 -7.24 -8.50
N ILE A 55 3.66 -7.00 -9.49
CA ILE A 55 4.55 -5.83 -9.56
C ILE A 55 3.84 -4.78 -10.41
N THR A 56 3.53 -3.62 -9.85
CA THR A 56 2.89 -2.52 -10.59
C THR A 56 3.67 -1.22 -10.36
N GLY A 57 4.03 -0.52 -11.44
CA GLY A 57 4.74 0.76 -11.35
C GLY A 57 6.16 0.68 -10.76
N GLY A 58 6.78 -0.50 -10.76
CA GLY A 58 8.08 -0.73 -10.10
C GLY A 58 7.99 -1.05 -8.61
N VAL A 59 6.78 -1.03 -8.04
CA VAL A 59 6.51 -1.43 -6.65
C VAL A 59 6.02 -2.87 -6.65
N ARG A 60 6.71 -3.74 -5.91
CA ARG A 60 6.26 -5.12 -5.68
C ARG A 60 5.26 -5.13 -4.54
N ILE A 61 4.02 -5.53 -4.84
CA ILE A 61 2.98 -5.70 -3.82
C ILE A 61 3.06 -7.15 -3.36
N THR A 62 3.48 -7.34 -2.12
CA THR A 62 3.43 -8.64 -1.45
C THR A 62 2.47 -8.53 -0.29
N ARG A 63 1.46 -9.39 -0.23
CA ARG A 63 0.79 -9.65 1.04
C ARG A 63 1.84 -10.15 2.01
N VAL A 64 2.04 -9.36 3.05
CA VAL A 64 2.72 -9.85 4.25
C VAL A 64 1.68 -10.74 4.91
N ASP A 65 1.84 -12.06 4.74
CA ASP A 65 1.21 -13.03 5.62
C ASP A 65 1.74 -12.68 7.01
N HIS A 66 0.95 -11.96 7.82
CA HIS A 66 1.25 -11.76 9.23
C HIS A 66 1.10 -13.14 9.88
N PRO A 67 2.18 -13.85 10.26
CA PRO A 67 2.02 -14.91 11.24
C PRO A 67 1.59 -14.17 12.50
N GLY A 68 0.36 -14.37 12.97
CA GLY A 68 -0.21 -13.52 14.00
C GLY A 68 0.72 -13.38 15.20
N GLU A 69 1.30 -12.20 15.40
CA GLU A 69 1.92 -11.71 16.64
C GLU A 69 2.41 -10.27 16.41
N TYR A 70 1.91 -9.31 17.19
CA TYR A 70 2.52 -8.00 17.37
C TYR A 70 3.40 -8.03 18.64
N PRO A 71 4.69 -8.37 18.58
CA PRO A 71 5.56 -8.19 19.73
C PRO A 71 5.94 -6.71 19.84
N GLY A 72 5.42 -6.02 20.86
CA GLY A 72 6.11 -4.86 21.42
C GLY A 72 5.37 -3.54 21.50
N ARG A 73 4.11 -3.49 21.95
CA ARG A 73 3.59 -2.23 22.50
C ARG A 73 2.69 -2.39 23.73
N TYR A 74 3.28 -2.89 24.80
CA TYR A 74 2.94 -2.48 26.16
C TYR A 74 4.26 -2.19 26.89
N VAL A 75 4.53 -0.92 27.16
CA VAL A 75 5.41 -0.47 28.25
C VAL A 75 4.57 0.42 29.16
#